data_AF-A0A5R2N0M1-F1
#
_entry.id   AF-A0A5R2N0M1-F1
#
_cell.length_a   1.000
_cell.length_b   1.000
_cell.length_c   1.000
_cell.angle_alpha   90.00
_cell.angle_beta   90.00
_cell.angle_gamma   90.00
#
_symmetry.space_group_name_H-M   'P 1'
#
loop_
_entity.id
_entity.type
_entity.pdbx_description
1 polymer ?
#
loop_
_entity_poly.entity_id
_entity_poly.type
_entity_poly.pdbx_seq_one_letter_code
_entity_poly.pdbx_strand_id
1 'polypeptide(L)'
;RAALNAQRNKTDRNDARGIAEMIRLGWYRAVHVKSSDSQRLRLLLSNRRLLKRKLIDVENHIRGTLRAFGLFMGTVSRGKFEGRVLELLEGIGDGRNDFIETMLAVRQGMLAGYNALH
;
A
#
# COMPACT_ATOMS: atom_id res chain seq x y z
N ARG A 1 25.96 -20.94 1.55
CA ARG A 1 25.23 -20.27 0.45
C ARG A 1 25.90 -20.48 -0.93
N ALA A 2 26.72 -21.51 -1.12
CA ALA A 2 27.62 -21.62 -2.29
C ALA A 2 27.30 -22.75 -3.29
N ALA A 3 26.33 -23.64 -3.02
CA ALA A 3 26.13 -24.84 -3.83
C ALA A 3 25.65 -24.56 -5.28
N LEU A 4 24.84 -23.51 -5.48
CA LEU A 4 24.29 -23.16 -6.81
C LEU A 4 25.10 -22.08 -7.54
N ASN A 5 26.02 -21.39 -6.86
CA ASN A 5 26.86 -20.35 -7.49
C ASN A 5 27.94 -20.93 -8.41
N ALA A 6 28.21 -22.23 -8.34
CA ALA A 6 29.16 -22.92 -9.20
C ALA A 6 28.58 -23.25 -10.59
N GLN A 7 27.26 -23.12 -10.80
CA GLN A 7 26.63 -23.34 -12.10
C GLN A 7 26.72 -22.08 -12.95
N ARG A 8 27.61 -22.12 -13.95
CA ARG A 8 27.94 -20.99 -14.85
C ARG A 8 26.75 -20.41 -15.63
N ASN A 9 25.73 -21.23 -15.92
CA ASN A 9 24.53 -20.84 -16.67
C ASN A 9 23.24 -21.23 -15.93
N LYS A 10 22.43 -20.22 -15.60
CA LYS A 10 21.10 -20.36 -15.00
C LYS A 10 20.09 -20.85 -16.05
N THR A 11 19.51 -22.02 -15.83
CA THR A 11 18.39 -22.58 -16.62
C THR A 11 17.45 -23.35 -15.68
N ASP A 12 16.16 -23.44 -16.00
CA ASP A 12 15.20 -24.19 -15.18
C ASP A 12 15.63 -25.66 -14.97
N ARG A 13 16.24 -26.26 -16.00
CA ARG A 13 16.80 -27.62 -15.94
C ARG A 13 17.95 -27.73 -14.95
N ASN A 14 18.88 -26.76 -14.95
CA ASN A 14 20.03 -26.76 -14.04
C ASN A 14 19.61 -26.47 -12.60
N ASP A 15 18.59 -25.62 -12.42
CA ASP A 15 18.00 -25.33 -11.11
C ASP A 15 17.31 -26.54 -10.49
N ALA A 16 16.47 -27.22 -11.27
CA ALA A 16 15.82 -28.45 -10.84
C ALA A 16 16.85 -29.49 -10.42
N ARG A 17 17.94 -29.65 -11.21
CA ARG A 17 19.05 -30.54 -10.89
C ARG A 17 19.79 -30.11 -9.61
N GLY A 18 20.10 -28.84 -9.46
CA GLY A 18 20.80 -28.32 -8.29
C GLY A 18 19.97 -28.47 -7.00
N ILE A 19 18.66 -28.27 -7.07
CA ILE A 19 17.73 -28.53 -5.97
C ILE A 19 17.72 -30.03 -5.62
N ALA A 20 17.61 -30.91 -6.63
CA ALA A 20 17.63 -32.36 -6.42
C ALA A 20 18.94 -32.84 -5.77
N GLU A 21 20.10 -32.31 -6.20
CA GLU A 21 21.40 -32.60 -5.61
C GLU A 21 21.49 -32.12 -4.15
N MET A 22 21.00 -30.92 -3.83
CA MET A 22 20.93 -30.42 -2.44
C MET A 22 20.03 -31.28 -1.55
N ILE A 23 18.89 -31.75 -2.06
CA ILE A 23 17.99 -32.67 -1.34
C ILE A 23 18.71 -34.00 -1.10
N ARG A 24 19.34 -34.58 -2.13
CA ARG A 24 20.06 -35.86 -2.06
C ARG A 24 21.21 -35.83 -1.04
N LEU A 25 21.95 -34.73 -0.96
CA LEU A 25 23.09 -34.57 -0.05
C LEU A 25 22.67 -34.15 1.37
N GLY A 26 21.37 -33.95 1.62
CA GLY A 26 20.89 -33.42 2.90
C GLY A 26 21.34 -31.98 3.17
N TRP A 27 21.76 -31.25 2.14
CA TRP A 27 22.25 -29.87 2.23
C TRP A 27 21.09 -28.88 2.24
N TYR A 28 20.09 -29.14 3.07
CA TYR A 28 18.94 -28.27 3.28
C TYR A 28 18.63 -28.18 4.78
N ARG A 29 17.92 -27.12 5.16
CA ARG A 29 17.33 -26.99 6.49
C ARG A 29 15.82 -27.06 6.32
N ALA A 30 15.17 -28.01 6.99
CA ALA A 30 13.71 -28.05 7.04
C ALA A 30 13.21 -26.72 7.64
N VAL A 31 12.30 -26.06 6.95
CA VAL A 31 11.63 -24.84 7.41
C VAL A 31 10.14 -25.09 7.49
N HIS A 32 9.49 -24.49 8.47
CA HIS A 32 8.04 -24.57 8.60
C HIS A 32 7.36 -23.93 7.37
N VAL A 33 6.52 -24.71 6.70
CA VAL A 33 5.67 -24.22 5.62
C VAL A 33 4.48 -23.52 6.26
N LYS A 34 4.37 -22.21 6.01
CA LYS A 34 3.24 -21.40 6.47
C LYS A 34 1.93 -21.99 5.94
N SER A 35 0.95 -22.19 6.81
CA SER A 35 -0.41 -22.58 6.40
C SER A 35 -1.03 -21.54 5.47
N SER A 36 -1.96 -21.97 4.61
CA SER A 36 -2.77 -21.08 3.76
C SER A 36 -3.40 -19.95 4.55
N ASP A 37 -3.94 -20.25 5.73
CA ASP A 37 -4.62 -19.27 6.59
C ASP A 37 -3.65 -18.22 7.12
N SER A 38 -2.45 -18.64 7.53
CA SER A 38 -1.41 -17.71 7.99
C SER A 38 -0.90 -16.80 6.87
N GLN A 39 -0.89 -17.29 5.63
CA GLN A 39 -0.55 -16.50 4.45
C GLN A 39 -1.67 -15.49 4.14
N ARG A 40 -2.94 -15.94 4.14
CA ARG A 40 -4.12 -15.08 3.93
C ARG A 40 -4.20 -13.96 4.94
N LEU A 41 -4.03 -14.26 6.23
CA LEU A 41 -4.02 -13.25 7.30
C LEU A 41 -2.90 -12.24 7.11
N ARG A 42 -1.69 -12.70 6.76
CA ARG A 42 -0.55 -11.81 6.51
C ARG A 42 -0.80 -10.88 5.32
N LEU A 43 -1.40 -11.39 4.25
CA LEU A 43 -1.78 -10.58 3.09
C LEU A 43 -2.84 -9.55 3.45
N LEU A 44 -3.87 -9.93 4.21
CA LEU A 44 -4.89 -9.00 4.70
C LEU A 44 -4.27 -7.86 5.52
N LEU A 45 -3.39 -8.17 6.47
CA LEU A 45 -2.70 -7.17 7.28
C LEU A 45 -1.77 -6.27 6.44
N SER A 46 -1.05 -6.84 5.48
CA SER A 46 -0.20 -6.09 4.55
C SER A 46 -1.01 -5.10 3.72
N ASN A 47 -2.14 -5.56 3.16
CA ASN A 47 -3.04 -4.73 2.35
C ASN A 47 -3.69 -3.62 3.19
N ARG A 48 -4.17 -3.91 4.42
CA ARG A 48 -4.68 -2.88 5.34
C ARG A 48 -3.62 -1.81 5.64
N ARG A 49 -2.38 -2.21 5.90
CA ARG A 49 -1.27 -1.26 6.15
C ARG A 49 -0.96 -0.41 4.93
N LEU A 50 -1.01 -0.97 3.72
CA LEU A 50 -0.82 -0.22 2.48
C LEU A 50 -1.92 0.83 2.30
N LEU A 51 -3.19 0.42 2.39
CA LEU A 51 -4.32 1.33 2.23
C LEU A 51 -4.32 2.45 3.27
N LYS A 52 -4.02 2.14 4.55
CA LYS A 52 -3.90 3.16 5.59
C LYS A 52 -2.83 4.20 5.26
N ARG A 53 -1.65 3.77 4.78
CA ARG A 53 -0.57 4.69 4.39
C ARG A 53 -1.00 5.55 3.21
N LYS A 54 -1.56 4.96 2.17
CA LYS A 54 -2.01 5.70 0.98
C LYS A 54 -3.12 6.69 1.29
N LEU A 55 -4.04 6.35 2.18
CA LEU A 55 -5.05 7.30 2.66
C LEU A 55 -4.40 8.51 3.35
N ILE A 56 -3.40 8.30 4.21
CA ILE A 56 -2.66 9.40 4.87
C ILE A 56 -1.88 10.22 3.83
N ASP A 57 -1.21 9.59 2.88
CA ASP A 57 -0.49 10.27 1.81
C ASP A 57 -1.43 11.20 1.01
N VAL A 58 -2.63 10.71 0.66
CA VAL A 58 -3.67 11.48 -0.04
C VAL A 58 -4.19 12.64 0.81
N GLU A 59 -4.51 12.40 2.09
CA GLU A 59 -4.95 13.47 3.01
C GLU A 59 -3.89 14.56 3.16
N ASN A 60 -2.62 14.18 3.25
CA ASN A 60 -1.51 15.13 3.34
C ASN A 60 -1.29 15.89 2.03
N HIS A 61 -1.46 15.24 0.87
CA HIS A 61 -1.38 15.91 -0.42
C HIS A 61 -2.47 16.98 -0.53
N ILE A 62 -3.73 16.65 -0.22
CA ILE A 62 -4.84 17.62 -0.20
C ILE A 62 -4.54 18.80 0.73
N ARG A 63 -4.03 18.54 1.95
CA ARG A 63 -3.58 19.60 2.88
C ARG A 63 -2.50 20.49 2.25
N GLY A 64 -1.51 19.90 1.59
CA GLY A 64 -0.43 20.64 0.92
C GLY A 64 -0.94 21.51 -0.22
N THR A 65 -1.87 20.98 -1.03
CA THR A 65 -2.49 21.72 -2.13
C THR A 65 -3.29 22.91 -1.61
N LEU A 66 -4.11 22.73 -0.58
CA LEU A 66 -4.88 23.82 0.04
C LEU A 66 -3.96 24.91 0.61
N ARG A 67 -2.82 24.52 1.21
CA ARG A 67 -1.81 25.47 1.69
C ARG A 67 -1.22 26.33 0.59
N ALA A 68 -1.04 25.79 -0.63
CA ALA A 68 -0.55 26.57 -1.77
C ALA A 68 -1.52 27.70 -2.16
N PHE A 69 -2.82 27.54 -1.88
CA PHE A 69 -3.84 28.57 -2.05
C PHE A 69 -4.03 29.45 -0.79
N GLY A 70 -3.16 29.34 0.21
CA GLY A 70 -3.28 30.09 1.47
C GLY A 70 -4.36 29.55 2.43
N LEU A 71 -5.02 28.44 2.11
CA LEU A 71 -6.06 27.86 2.95
C LEU A 71 -5.47 26.97 4.05
N PHE A 72 -5.81 27.28 5.30
CA PHE A 72 -5.36 26.51 6.46
C PHE A 72 -6.43 25.54 6.97
N MET A 73 -6.13 24.24 6.90
CA MET A 73 -7.08 23.20 7.33
C MET A 73 -7.19 23.04 8.86
N GLY A 74 -6.11 23.29 9.60
CA GLY A 74 -6.05 23.00 11.03
C GLY A 74 -6.23 21.52 11.38
N THR A 75 -6.46 21.27 12.67
CA THR A 75 -6.72 19.93 13.20
C THR A 75 -8.16 19.54 12.88
N VAL A 76 -8.34 18.45 12.14
CA VAL A 76 -9.66 17.92 11.77
C VAL A 76 -9.67 16.40 11.89
N SER A 77 -10.78 15.84 12.39
CA SER A 77 -10.95 14.39 12.48
C SER A 77 -11.22 13.80 11.08
N ARG A 78 -10.93 12.51 10.89
CA ARG A 78 -11.15 11.85 9.59
C ARG A 78 -12.57 11.97 9.05
N GLY A 79 -13.57 11.89 9.92
CA GLY A 79 -14.98 11.99 9.53
C GLY A 79 -15.39 13.39 9.08
N LYS A 80 -14.72 14.43 9.59
CA LYS A 80 -15.00 15.83 9.24
C LYS A 80 -14.07 16.38 8.15
N PHE A 81 -13.07 15.60 7.72
CA PHE A 81 -12.02 16.04 6.81
C PHE A 81 -12.58 16.60 5.50
N GLU A 82 -13.47 15.85 4.86
CA GLU A 82 -14.04 16.23 3.56
C GLU A 82 -14.91 17.48 3.64
N GLY A 83 -15.84 17.52 4.61
CA GLY A 83 -16.66 18.72 4.84
C GLY A 83 -15.80 19.95 5.08
N ARG A 84 -14.71 19.83 5.86
CA ARG A 84 -13.77 20.94 6.09
C ARG A 84 -13.03 21.38 4.82
N VAL A 85 -12.70 20.46 3.92
CA VAL A 85 -12.09 20.82 2.63
C VAL A 85 -13.07 21.61 1.78
N LEU A 86 -14.33 21.15 1.69
CA LEU A 86 -15.37 21.83 0.92
C LEU A 86 -15.67 23.24 1.47
N GLU A 87 -15.81 23.38 2.80
CA GLU A 87 -15.96 24.70 3.46
C GLU A 87 -14.84 25.68 3.10
N LEU A 88 -13.59 25.19 3.02
CA LEU A 88 -12.45 26.01 2.67
C LEU A 88 -12.44 26.42 1.19
N LEU A 89 -12.97 25.56 0.31
CA LEU A 89 -13.07 25.84 -1.11
C LEU A 89 -14.17 26.83 -1.44
N GLU A 90 -15.28 26.84 -0.71
CA GLU A 90 -16.34 27.84 -0.85
C GLU A 90 -15.83 29.29 -0.66
N GLY A 91 -14.76 29.46 0.13
CA GLY A 91 -14.10 30.76 0.33
C GLY A 91 -13.23 31.22 -0.85
N ILE A 92 -12.90 30.33 -1.79
CA ILE A 92 -12.19 30.65 -3.03
C ILE A 92 -13.24 30.75 -4.14
N GLY A 93 -13.71 31.97 -4.44
CA GLY A 93 -14.74 32.18 -5.47
C GLY A 93 -14.42 31.54 -6.83
N ASP A 94 -15.47 31.07 -7.51
CA ASP A 94 -15.67 30.51 -8.88
C ASP A 94 -14.54 29.80 -9.65
N GLY A 95 -13.41 29.51 -9.02
CA GLY A 95 -12.39 28.63 -9.57
C GLY A 95 -12.79 27.19 -9.34
N ARG A 96 -13.33 26.52 -10.36
CA ARG A 96 -13.57 25.07 -10.36
C ARG A 96 -12.35 24.34 -9.78
N ASN A 97 -12.55 23.69 -8.63
CA ASN A 97 -11.52 22.93 -7.93
C ASN A 97 -11.62 21.44 -8.24
N ASP A 98 -11.92 21.10 -9.50
CA ASP A 98 -12.13 19.73 -10.00
C ASP A 98 -11.00 18.77 -9.57
N PHE A 99 -9.77 19.30 -9.45
CA PHE A 99 -8.62 18.55 -8.96
C PHE A 99 -8.74 18.16 -7.48
N ILE A 100 -9.24 19.04 -6.59
CA ILE A 100 -9.45 18.69 -5.18
C ILE A 100 -10.63 17.74 -5.03
N GLU A 101 -11.71 17.96 -5.77
CA GLU A 101 -12.87 17.05 -5.79
C GLU A 101 -12.47 15.64 -6.22
N THR A 102 -11.64 15.53 -7.27
CA THR A 102 -11.06 14.25 -7.71
C THR A 102 -10.25 13.60 -6.60
N MET A 103 -9.42 14.36 -5.88
CA MET A 103 -8.64 13.84 -4.76
C MET A 103 -9.52 13.40 -3.58
N LEU A 104 -10.64 14.10 -3.31
CA LEU A 104 -11.62 13.70 -2.32
C LEU A 104 -12.33 12.40 -2.71
N ALA A 105 -12.71 12.24 -3.98
CA ALA A 105 -13.28 10.99 -4.47
C ALA A 105 -12.31 9.80 -4.32
N VAL A 106 -11.02 10.00 -4.67
CA VAL A 106 -9.98 8.99 -4.45
C VAL A 106 -9.85 8.66 -2.95
N ARG A 107 -9.87 9.67 -2.08
CA ARG A 107 -9.82 9.49 -0.63
C ARG A 107 -11.02 8.65 -0.14
N GLN A 108 -12.24 8.95 -0.60
CA GLN A 108 -13.43 8.18 -0.24
C GLN A 108 -13.32 6.72 -0.68
N GLY A 109 -12.89 6.47 -1.92
CA GLY A 109 -12.68 5.11 -2.43
C GLY A 109 -11.66 4.32 -1.60
N MET A 110 -10.53 4.95 -1.23
CA MET A 110 -9.53 4.32 -0.36
C MET A 110 -10.06 4.05 1.05
N LEU A 111 -10.84 4.97 1.61
CA LEU A 111 -11.45 4.81 2.94
C LEU A 111 -12.47 3.66 2.93
N ALA A 112 -13.30 3.58 1.90
CA ALA A 112 -14.24 2.48 1.69
C ALA A 112 -13.51 1.13 1.57
N GLY A 113 -12.45 1.06 0.75
CA GLY A 113 -11.63 -0.14 0.61
C GLY A 113 -10.93 -0.55 1.91
N TYR A 114 -10.41 0.42 2.68
CA TYR A 114 -9.81 0.15 3.99
C TYR A 114 -10.83 -0.41 4.99
N ASN A 115 -12.06 0.13 5.00
CA ASN A 115 -13.15 -0.37 5.83
C ASN A 115 -13.67 -1.73 5.34
N ALA A 116 -13.66 -2.02 4.04
CA ALA A 116 -14.08 -3.33 3.53
C ALA A 116 -13.17 -4.48 3.97
N LEU A 117 -11.92 -4.19 4.36
CA LEU A 117 -11.00 -5.18 4.93
C LEU A 117 -11.19 -5.37 6.44
N HIS A 118 -12.31 -4.93 7.04
CA HIS A 118 -12.63 -5.08 8.48
C HIS A 118 -12.62 -6.54 8.91
#